data_AF-A0A2H3SVP8-F1
#
_entry.id   AF-A0A2H3SVP8-F1
#
_cell.length_a   1.000
_cell.length_b   1.000
_cell.length_c   1.000
_cell.angle_alpha   90.00
_cell.angle_beta   90.00
_cell.angle_gamma   90.00
#
_symmetry.space_group_name_H-M   'P 1'
#
loop_
_entity.id
_entity.type
_entity.pdbx_description
1 polymer ?
#
loop_
_entity_poly.entity_id
_entity_poly.type
_entity_poly.pdbx_seq_one_letter_code
_entity_poly.pdbx_strand_id
1 'polypeptide(L)'
;MSLPSFLHLPREVHLLIGRHLQPSEMEGLILSSRNMRVTYCRAFYHSVAFRGTKADLMGDLWAFLHAEANRPTTRAMTHAVKHITLEVEPGQPSPGPQAELVLPRLIASSLGALYSLQGIQLDLWWFSDAQREELRNRCVALPV
;
A
#
# COMPACT_ATOMS: atom_id res chain seq x y z
N MET A 1 9.55 27.91 32.01
CA MET A 1 9.10 28.04 30.61
C MET A 1 9.14 26.64 29.99
N SER A 2 8.08 26.19 29.33
CA SER A 2 8.07 24.91 28.62
C SER A 2 8.86 25.01 27.32
N LEU A 3 9.75 24.06 27.06
CA LEU A 3 10.46 23.97 25.79
C LEU A 3 9.45 23.78 24.64
N PRO A 4 9.68 24.40 23.47
CA PRO A 4 8.88 24.12 22.29
C PRO A 4 8.99 22.64 21.96
N SER A 5 7.84 21.98 21.86
CA SER A 5 7.76 20.56 21.55
C SER A 5 7.34 20.40 20.10
N PHE A 6 8.10 19.59 19.36
CA PHE A 6 7.75 19.19 18.00
C PHE A 6 6.34 18.56 17.94
N LEU A 7 5.93 17.82 18.98
CA LEU A 7 4.63 17.15 19.05
C LEU A 7 3.43 18.10 19.15
N HIS A 8 3.66 19.35 19.56
CA HIS A 8 2.62 20.36 19.73
C HIS A 8 2.55 21.34 18.56
N LEU A 9 3.31 21.10 17.49
CA LEU A 9 3.17 21.89 16.28
C LEU A 9 1.76 21.70 15.68
N PRO A 10 1.18 22.75 15.08
CA PRO A 10 -0.07 22.61 14.34
C PRO A 10 0.05 21.55 13.24
N ARG A 11 -1.07 20.89 12.93
CA ARG A 11 -1.12 19.82 11.94
C ARG A 11 -0.57 20.30 10.60
N GLU A 12 -0.90 21.52 10.19
CA GLU A 12 -0.48 22.14 8.93
C GLU A 12 1.05 22.23 8.84
N VAL A 13 1.73 22.52 9.95
CA VAL A 13 3.19 22.58 10.03
C VAL A 13 3.78 21.18 9.91
N HIS A 14 3.21 20.18 10.57
CA HIS A 14 3.62 18.78 10.39
C HIS A 14 3.49 18.31 8.94
N LEU A 15 2.40 18.67 8.26
CA LEU A 15 2.20 18.35 6.86
C LEU A 15 3.21 19.05 5.95
N LEU A 16 3.53 20.31 6.23
CA LEU A 16 4.55 21.03 5.47
C LEU A 16 5.90 20.33 5.60
N ILE A 17 6.30 19.96 6.82
CA ILE A 17 7.54 19.21 7.06
C ILE A 17 7.50 17.87 6.32
N GLY A 18 6.41 17.12 6.43
CA GLY A 18 6.28 15.81 5.82
C GLY A 18 6.44 15.80 4.30
N ARG A 19 6.03 16.87 3.60
CA ARG A 19 6.20 17.00 2.15
C ARG A 19 7.66 17.03 1.70
N HIS A 20 8.58 17.37 2.60
CA HIS A 20 10.01 17.44 2.31
C HIS A 20 10.79 16.19 2.73
N LEU A 21 10.12 15.19 3.31
CA LEU A 21 10.76 13.98 3.80
C LEU A 21 10.68 12.87 2.76
N GLN A 22 11.77 12.13 2.63
CA GLN A 22 11.78 10.86 1.95
C GLN A 22 10.99 9.82 2.76
N PRO A 23 10.45 8.77 2.12
CA PRO A 23 9.75 7.69 2.83
C PRO A 23 10.58 7.05 3.96
N SER A 24 11.90 6.91 3.76
CA SER A 24 12.85 6.40 4.77
C SER A 24 12.99 7.33 5.98
N GLU A 25 12.93 8.65 5.78
CA GLU A 25 12.98 9.63 6.86
C GLU A 25 11.64 9.70 7.62
N MET A 26 10.54 9.52 6.89
CA MET A 26 9.20 9.49 7.45
C MET A 26 8.98 8.29 8.39
N GLU A 27 9.68 7.17 8.15
CA GLU A 27 9.67 6.00 9.03
C GLU A 27 10.05 6.35 10.47
N GLY A 28 11.12 7.12 10.69
CA GLY A 28 11.54 7.54 12.03
C GLY A 28 10.45 8.34 12.76
N LEU A 29 9.77 9.24 12.05
CA LEU A 29 8.67 10.02 12.62
C LEU A 29 7.44 9.17 12.94
N ILE A 30 7.06 8.26 12.04
CA ILE A 30 5.93 7.34 12.21
C ILE A 30 6.14 6.42 13.43
N LEU A 31 7.37 6.01 13.69
CA LEU A 31 7.71 5.13 14.81
C LEU A 31 7.88 5.89 16.13
N SER A 32 8.24 7.18 16.10
CA SER A 32 8.52 7.99 17.29
C SER A 32 7.32 8.22 18.22
N SER A 33 6.10 8.27 17.68
CA SER A 33 4.89 8.57 18.47
C SER A 33 3.63 8.10 17.77
N ARG A 34 2.64 7.64 18.55
CA ARG A 34 1.30 7.29 18.05
C ARG A 34 0.62 8.48 17.37
N ASN A 35 0.79 9.70 17.89
CA ASN A 35 0.19 10.89 17.29
C ASN A 35 0.81 11.20 15.92
N MET A 36 2.14 11.11 15.83
CA MET A 36 2.87 11.31 14.57
C MET A 36 2.50 10.24 13.54
N ARG A 37 2.47 8.97 13.96
CA ARG A 37 1.97 7.85 13.14
C ARG A 37 0.64 8.16 12.50
N VAL A 38 -0.38 8.48 13.31
CA VAL A 38 -1.73 8.74 12.79
C VAL A 38 -1.73 9.94 11.86
N THR A 39 -1.02 11.01 12.22
CA THR A 39 -0.97 12.25 11.43
C THR A 39 -0.32 12.05 10.08
N TYR A 40 0.88 11.48 10.05
CA TYR A 40 1.68 11.32 8.82
C TYR A 40 1.16 10.15 7.97
N CYS A 41 0.82 8.99 8.55
CA CYS A 41 0.28 7.88 7.77
C CYS A 41 -1.01 8.28 7.04
N ARG A 42 -1.96 8.94 7.73
CA ARG A 42 -3.21 9.39 7.10
C ARG A 42 -3.03 10.49 6.05
N ALA A 43 -2.01 11.33 6.20
CA ALA A 43 -1.78 12.41 5.25
C ALA A 43 -1.13 11.89 3.97
N PHE A 44 -0.09 11.07 4.09
CA PHE A 44 0.80 10.74 2.98
C PHE A 44 0.54 9.37 2.37
N TYR A 45 -0.12 8.46 3.11
CA TYR A 45 -0.34 7.08 2.67
C TYR A 45 -1.83 6.72 2.58
N HIS A 46 -2.71 7.72 2.43
CA HIS A 46 -4.13 7.49 2.21
C HIS A 46 -4.44 6.82 0.88
N SER A 47 -3.54 6.95 -0.10
CA SER A 47 -3.61 6.31 -1.40
C SER A 47 -2.26 5.69 -1.75
N VAL A 48 -2.28 4.45 -2.25
CA VAL A 48 -1.08 3.74 -2.69
C VAL A 48 -1.29 3.25 -4.12
N ALA A 49 -0.26 3.33 -4.95
CA ALA A 49 -0.28 2.82 -6.32
C ALA A 49 0.88 1.85 -6.53
N PHE A 50 0.59 0.72 -7.16
CA PHE A 50 1.57 -0.22 -7.69
C PHE A 50 1.52 -0.13 -9.21
N ARG A 51 2.67 0.12 -9.83
CA ARG A 51 2.79 0.44 -11.27
C ARG A 51 4.01 -0.26 -11.85
N GLY A 52 3.93 -0.65 -13.12
CA GLY A 52 5.06 -1.19 -13.88
C GLY A 52 4.69 -2.46 -14.63
N THR A 53 5.66 -3.34 -14.86
CA THR A 53 5.42 -4.63 -15.51
C THR A 53 4.71 -5.61 -14.56
N LYS A 54 4.25 -6.75 -15.09
CA LYS A 54 3.72 -7.84 -14.26
C LYS A 54 4.75 -8.35 -13.24
N ALA A 55 6.03 -8.36 -13.61
CA ALA A 55 7.11 -8.81 -12.74
C ALA A 55 7.36 -7.80 -11.61
N ASP A 56 7.37 -6.51 -11.92
CA ASP A 56 7.47 -5.45 -10.91
C ASP A 56 6.31 -5.55 -9.93
N LEU A 57 5.10 -5.70 -10.45
CA LEU A 57 3.92 -5.83 -9.61
C LEU A 57 3.99 -7.04 -8.67
N MET A 58 4.45 -8.20 -9.16
CA MET A 58 4.65 -9.37 -8.31
C MET A 58 5.70 -9.12 -7.22
N GLY A 59 6.84 -8.53 -7.60
CA GLY A 59 7.92 -8.19 -6.68
C GLY A 59 7.44 -7.23 -5.59
N ASP A 60 6.74 -6.17 -5.98
CA ASP A 60 6.27 -5.13 -5.08
C ASP A 60 5.16 -5.63 -4.14
N LEU A 61 4.20 -6.43 -4.65
CA LEU A 61 3.15 -7.02 -3.80
C LEU A 61 3.75 -8.03 -2.81
N TRP A 62 4.73 -8.83 -3.24
CA TRP A 62 5.42 -9.74 -2.34
C TRP A 62 6.22 -8.99 -1.28
N ALA A 63 6.98 -7.95 -1.68
CA ALA A 63 7.73 -7.10 -0.77
C ALA A 63 6.80 -6.38 0.22
N PHE A 64 5.64 -5.92 -0.25
CA PHE A 64 4.61 -5.30 0.58
C PHE A 64 4.09 -6.27 1.65
N LEU A 65 3.66 -7.48 1.27
CA LEU A 65 3.19 -8.49 2.23
C LEU A 65 4.28 -8.91 3.21
N HIS A 66 5.51 -9.07 2.73
CA HIS A 66 6.65 -9.36 3.59
C HIS A 66 6.92 -8.21 4.57
N ALA A 67 6.84 -6.96 4.12
CA ALA A 67 7.02 -5.80 4.97
C ALA A 67 5.85 -5.61 5.95
N GLU A 68 4.61 -5.92 5.58
CA GLU A 68 3.45 -5.87 6.47
C GLU A 68 3.62 -6.85 7.65
N ALA A 69 4.06 -8.09 7.36
CA ALA A 69 4.32 -9.08 8.39
C ALA A 69 5.48 -8.66 9.33
N ASN A 70 6.54 -8.05 8.80
CA ASN A 70 7.80 -7.87 9.53
C ASN A 70 8.10 -6.44 10.00
N ARG A 71 7.48 -5.41 9.41
CA ARG A 71 7.79 -3.99 9.68
C ARG A 71 6.62 -3.26 10.34
N PRO A 72 6.78 -2.74 11.57
CA PRO A 72 5.74 -1.97 12.26
C PRO A 72 5.27 -0.74 11.48
N THR A 73 6.16 -0.14 10.71
CA THR A 73 5.94 1.04 9.86
C THR A 73 4.95 0.73 8.74
N THR A 74 5.10 -0.41 8.07
CA THR A 74 4.18 -0.86 7.03
C THR A 74 2.81 -1.18 7.61
N ARG A 75 2.73 -1.86 8.76
CA ARG A 75 1.43 -2.07 9.44
C ARG A 75 0.75 -0.77 9.84
N ALA A 76 1.51 0.21 10.31
CA ALA A 76 0.96 1.53 10.63
C ALA A 76 0.38 2.21 9.38
N MET A 77 1.08 2.08 8.25
CA MET A 77 0.65 2.57 6.95
C MET A 77 -0.61 1.87 6.45
N THR A 78 -0.71 0.54 6.52
CA THR A 78 -1.86 -0.22 5.98
C THR A 78 -3.20 0.22 6.58
N HIS A 79 -3.23 0.60 7.86
CA HIS A 79 -4.42 1.16 8.50
C HIS A 79 -4.83 2.54 7.98
N ALA A 80 -3.92 3.28 7.34
CA ALA A 80 -4.17 4.59 6.78
C ALA A 80 -4.59 4.55 5.30
N VAL A 81 -4.25 3.49 4.57
CA VAL A 81 -4.60 3.33 3.16
C VAL A 81 -6.12 3.19 3.00
N LYS A 82 -6.69 4.08 2.20
CA LYS A 82 -8.10 4.10 1.80
C LYS A 82 -8.28 3.71 0.34
N HIS A 83 -7.33 4.08 -0.51
CA HIS A 83 -7.39 3.82 -1.93
C HIS A 83 -6.16 3.06 -2.38
N ILE A 84 -6.38 2.07 -3.23
CA ILE A 84 -5.29 1.36 -3.92
C ILE A 84 -5.51 1.38 -5.42
N THR A 85 -4.44 1.59 -6.16
CA THR A 85 -4.40 1.52 -7.61
C THR A 85 -3.36 0.50 -8.06
N LEU A 86 -3.74 -0.37 -8.98
CA LEU A 86 -2.90 -1.40 -9.57
C LEU A 86 -2.94 -1.22 -11.09
N GLU A 87 -1.84 -0.76 -11.67
CA GLU A 87 -1.71 -0.47 -13.10
C GLU A 87 -0.53 -1.25 -13.69
N VAL A 88 -0.75 -1.90 -14.83
CA VAL A 88 0.28 -2.69 -15.50
C VAL A 88 0.57 -2.13 -16.88
N GLU A 89 1.84 -1.90 -17.15
CA GLU A 89 2.33 -1.42 -18.44
C GLU A 89 2.29 -2.55 -19.49
N PRO A 90 1.88 -2.25 -20.73
CA PRO A 90 1.92 -3.21 -21.82
C PRO A 90 3.35 -3.49 -22.29
N GLY A 91 3.66 -4.74 -22.65
CA GLY A 91 4.81 -5.04 -23.51
C GLY A 91 5.86 -6.04 -23.02
N GLN A 92 5.66 -6.75 -21.91
CA GLN A 92 6.58 -7.82 -21.49
C GLN A 92 5.88 -9.18 -21.45
N PRO A 93 6.56 -10.27 -21.88
CA PRO A 93 6.01 -11.61 -21.76
C PRO A 93 5.67 -11.90 -20.31
N SER A 94 4.54 -12.60 -20.13
CA SER A 94 4.08 -13.04 -18.82
C SER A 94 5.22 -13.74 -18.08
N PRO A 95 5.49 -13.43 -16.80
CA PRO A 95 6.32 -14.30 -15.99
C PRO A 95 5.69 -15.71 -16.12
N GLY A 96 6.50 -16.74 -16.34
CA GLY A 96 6.04 -18.05 -16.83
C GLY A 96 4.84 -18.64 -16.07
N PRO A 97 4.19 -19.71 -16.57
CA PRO A 97 2.82 -20.13 -16.19
C PRO A 97 2.51 -20.26 -14.69
N GLN A 98 3.52 -20.47 -13.83
CA GLN A 98 3.36 -20.44 -12.37
C GLN A 98 3.03 -19.04 -11.83
N ALA A 99 3.65 -18.00 -12.37
CA ALA A 99 3.47 -16.62 -11.94
C ALA A 99 2.07 -16.08 -12.30
N GLU A 100 1.49 -16.55 -13.41
CA GLU A 100 0.10 -16.28 -13.78
C GLU A 100 -0.90 -16.78 -12.75
N LEU A 101 -0.65 -17.93 -12.12
CA LEU A 101 -1.53 -18.48 -11.08
C LEU A 101 -1.37 -17.79 -9.72
N VAL A 102 -0.20 -17.20 -9.45
CA VAL A 102 0.15 -16.61 -8.17
C VAL A 102 -0.34 -15.17 -8.05
N LEU A 103 -0.33 -14.41 -9.14
CA LEU A 103 -0.61 -12.98 -9.11
C LEU A 103 -2.03 -12.61 -8.63
N PRO A 104 -3.13 -13.27 -9.06
CA PRO A 104 -4.45 -13.06 -8.47
C PRO A 104 -4.47 -13.26 -6.94
N ARG A 105 -3.70 -14.23 -6.44
CA ARG A 105 -3.61 -14.52 -5.01
C ARG A 105 -2.83 -13.44 -4.27
N LEU A 106 -1.70 -12.99 -4.82
CA LEU A 106 -0.92 -11.89 -4.26
C LEU A 106 -1.74 -10.60 -4.17
N ILE A 107 -2.51 -10.28 -5.22
CA ILE A 107 -3.40 -9.11 -5.21
C ILE A 107 -4.43 -9.28 -4.09
N ALA A 108 -5.17 -10.40 -4.07
CA ALA A 108 -6.19 -10.62 -3.05
C ALA A 108 -5.64 -10.57 -1.62
N SER A 109 -4.48 -11.20 -1.36
CA SER A 109 -3.82 -11.14 -0.05
C SER A 109 -3.38 -9.72 0.32
N SER A 110 -2.86 -8.96 -0.64
CA SER A 110 -2.42 -7.58 -0.40
C SER A 110 -3.60 -6.67 -0.10
N LEU A 111 -4.72 -6.82 -0.83
CA LEU A 111 -5.97 -6.13 -0.55
C LEU A 111 -6.52 -6.51 0.84
N GLY A 112 -6.45 -7.79 1.21
CA GLY A 112 -6.88 -8.27 2.53
C GLY A 112 -6.07 -7.72 3.70
N ALA A 113 -4.81 -7.34 3.47
CA ALA A 113 -3.97 -6.68 4.47
C ALA A 113 -4.33 -5.19 4.67
N LEU A 114 -5.11 -4.61 3.76
CA LEU A 114 -5.52 -3.21 3.80
C LEU A 114 -6.93 -3.07 4.41
N TYR A 115 -7.01 -3.17 5.73
CA TYR A 115 -8.26 -3.21 6.51
C TYR A 115 -9.18 -2.00 6.38
N SER A 116 -8.70 -0.91 5.77
CA SER A 116 -9.36 0.39 5.74
C SER A 116 -9.75 0.83 4.34
N LEU A 117 -9.63 -0.07 3.34
CA LEU A 117 -9.96 0.21 1.95
C LEU A 117 -11.39 0.74 1.80
N GLN A 118 -11.53 1.70 0.90
CA GLN A 118 -12.77 2.34 0.48
C GLN A 118 -12.87 2.41 -1.05
N GLY A 119 -11.74 2.27 -1.77
CA GLY A 119 -11.73 2.21 -3.21
C GLY A 119 -10.57 1.37 -3.73
N ILE A 120 -10.87 0.56 -4.73
CA ILE A 120 -9.90 -0.31 -5.40
C ILE A 120 -10.01 -0.04 -6.89
N GLN A 121 -8.92 0.38 -7.52
CA GLN A 121 -8.81 0.50 -8.96
C GLN A 121 -7.82 -0.55 -9.46
N LEU A 122 -8.33 -1.51 -10.24
CA LEU A 122 -7.53 -2.58 -10.82
C LEU A 122 -7.59 -2.49 -12.34
N ASP A 123 -6.45 -2.30 -12.97
CA ASP A 123 -6.34 -2.42 -14.41
C ASP A 123 -5.95 -3.86 -14.81
N LEU A 124 -6.95 -4.65 -15.19
CA LEU A 124 -6.85 -6.11 -15.38
C LEU A 124 -7.03 -6.55 -16.85
N TRP A 125 -6.78 -5.68 -17.82
CA TRP A 125 -6.92 -6.01 -19.25
C TRP A 125 -6.06 -7.22 -19.67
N TRP A 126 -4.97 -7.48 -18.94
CA TRP A 126 -3.99 -8.55 -19.17
C TRP A 126 -4.25 -9.85 -18.39
N PHE A 127 -5.30 -9.90 -17.56
CA PHE A 127 -5.75 -11.15 -16.93
C PHE A 127 -6.59 -11.98 -17.93
N SER A 128 -6.39 -13.30 -17.90
CA SER A 128 -7.35 -14.25 -18.48
C SER A 128 -8.64 -14.29 -17.67
N ASP A 129 -9.73 -14.79 -18.27
CA ASP A 129 -11.02 -14.88 -17.59
C ASP A 129 -10.96 -15.75 -16.33
N ALA A 130 -10.19 -16.84 -16.35
CA ALA A 130 -9.96 -17.68 -15.18
C ALA A 130 -9.26 -16.94 -14.03
N GLN A 131 -8.30 -16.06 -14.35
CA GLN A 131 -7.61 -15.26 -13.33
C GLN A 131 -8.51 -14.17 -12.76
N ARG A 132 -9.36 -13.55 -13.60
CA ARG A 132 -10.36 -12.58 -13.15
C ARG A 132 -11.36 -13.24 -12.20
N GLU A 133 -11.82 -14.43 -12.54
CA GLU A 133 -12.76 -15.20 -11.71
C GLU A 133 -12.12 -15.63 -10.38
N GLU A 134 -10.89 -16.14 -10.39
CA GLU A 134 -10.14 -16.47 -9.17
C GLU A 134 -9.97 -15.22 -8.27
N LEU A 135 -9.56 -14.09 -8.85
CA LEU A 135 -9.40 -12.85 -8.09
C LEU A 135 -10.73 -12.41 -7.49
N ARG A 136 -11.81 -12.43 -8.28
CA ARG A 136 -13.15 -12.07 -7.83
C ARG A 136 -13.57 -12.93 -6.64
N ASN A 137 -13.44 -14.26 -6.77
CA ASN A 137 -13.81 -15.22 -5.73
C ASN A 137 -13.04 -15.00 -4.43
N ARG A 138 -11.75 -14.64 -4.51
CA ARG A 138 -10.95 -14.32 -3.32
C ARG A 138 -11.28 -12.97 -2.70
N CYS A 139 -11.71 -12.01 -3.51
CA CYS A 139 -12.04 -10.66 -3.06
C CYS A 139 -13.46 -10.53 -2.50
N VAL A 140 -14.32 -11.57 -2.60
CA VAL A 140 -15.70 -11.54 -2.08
C VAL A 140 -15.79 -11.16 -0.60
N ALA A 141 -14.78 -11.52 0.19
CA ALA A 141 -14.73 -11.23 1.63
C ALA A 141 -14.06 -9.89 1.99
N LEU A 142 -13.61 -9.11 1.01
CA LEU A 142 -13.03 -7.80 1.29
C LEU A 142 -14.13 -6.84 1.76
N PRO A 143 -13.96 -6.16 2.91
CA PRO A 143 -14.86 -5.11 3.32
C PRO A 143 -14.65 -3.92 2.38
N VAL A 144 -15.52 -3.75 1.39
CA VAL A 144 -15.58 -2.56 0.53
C VAL A 144 -16.88 -1.83 0.81
#